data_AF-A0A4P8RJS5-F1
#
_entry.id   AF-A0A4P8RJS5-F1
#
_cell.length_a   1.000
_cell.length_b   1.000
_cell.length_c   1.000
_cell.angle_alpha   90.00
_cell.angle_beta   90.00
_cell.angle_gamma   90.00
#
_symmetry.space_group_name_H-M   'P 1'
#
loop_
_entity.id
_entity.type
_entity.pdbx_description
1 polymer ?
#
loop_
_entity_poly.entity_id
_entity_poly.type
_entity_poly.pdbx_seq_one_letter_code
_entity_poly.pdbx_strand_id
1 'polypeptide(L)'
;MNDRYCYPGTSVLINHFNIRDAAKLSKLELTHWRHNVLALPGKLVSQLKFNLALWQLIHKETFGTVYPWAGELRSVMISKGNAVHAAPRMIEPYANHLLQELKAAGYLKGLDREQFLLKGSYFFEELNAIHPFREGNTRTLKVFFSLLSRQAGYEIDWRKVSEQQYQQAEQASFAVGNKGPSPFYPLFKEALEPVELSIKQSIRFKL
;
A
#
# COMPACT_ATOMS: atom_id res chain seq x y z
N MET A 1 5.79 -25.98 6.51
CA MET A 1 5.21 -24.94 7.39
C MET A 1 3.76 -24.75 6.95
N ASN A 2 2.77 -24.96 7.82
CA ASN A 2 1.35 -24.89 7.44
C ASN A 2 0.88 -23.43 7.57
N ASP A 3 0.91 -22.69 6.46
CA ASP A 3 0.38 -21.32 6.42
C ASP A 3 -1.16 -21.37 6.45
N ARG A 4 -1.78 -20.85 7.52
CA ARG A 4 -3.24 -20.83 7.69
C ARG A 4 -4.00 -20.09 6.58
N TYR A 5 -3.30 -19.26 5.81
CA TYR A 5 -3.89 -18.53 4.69
C TYR A 5 -3.88 -19.34 3.38
N CYS A 6 -3.25 -20.51 3.34
CA CYS A 6 -3.14 -21.35 2.15
C CYS A 6 -3.96 -22.63 2.29
N TYR A 7 -4.38 -23.22 1.17
CA TYR A 7 -4.96 -24.57 1.19
C TYR A 7 -3.92 -25.59 1.69
N PRO A 8 -4.33 -26.59 2.50
CA PRO A 8 -3.41 -27.61 3.01
C PRO A 8 -2.57 -28.26 1.92
N GLY A 9 -1.26 -28.33 2.15
CA GLY A 9 -0.30 -28.92 1.20
C GLY A 9 0.02 -28.05 -0.02
N THR A 10 -0.43 -26.80 -0.07
CA THR A 10 -0.19 -25.88 -1.20
C THR A 10 0.33 -24.52 -0.72
N SER A 11 0.84 -23.72 -1.67
CA SER A 11 1.12 -22.29 -1.48
C SER A 11 -0.02 -21.38 -1.96
N VAL A 12 -1.17 -21.97 -2.35
CA VAL A 12 -2.28 -21.21 -2.94
C VAL A 12 -3.18 -20.68 -1.84
N LEU A 13 -3.39 -19.36 -1.85
CA LEU A 13 -4.19 -18.66 -0.86
C LEU A 13 -5.66 -19.09 -0.90
N ILE A 14 -6.24 -19.31 0.28
CA ILE A 14 -7.67 -19.57 0.46
C ILE A 14 -8.45 -18.37 -0.07
N ASN A 15 -9.37 -18.64 -0.97
CA ASN A 15 -10.18 -17.64 -1.68
C ASN A 15 -11.65 -18.07 -1.76
N HIS A 16 -12.55 -17.11 -1.94
CA HIS A 16 -14.00 -17.35 -2.03
C HIS A 16 -14.42 -18.22 -3.22
N PHE A 17 -13.55 -18.37 -4.23
CA PHE A 17 -13.83 -19.11 -5.46
C PHE A 17 -13.35 -20.57 -5.43
N ASN A 18 -12.75 -21.01 -4.32
CA ASN A 18 -12.16 -22.35 -4.18
C ASN A 18 -11.12 -22.71 -5.27
N ILE A 19 -10.46 -21.70 -5.85
CA ILE A 19 -9.44 -21.90 -6.88
C ILE A 19 -8.14 -22.36 -6.21
N ARG A 20 -7.62 -23.51 -6.65
CA ARG A 20 -6.36 -24.11 -6.17
C ARG A 20 -5.22 -24.05 -7.18
N ASP A 21 -5.47 -23.44 -8.33
CA ASP A 21 -4.46 -23.18 -9.35
C ASP A 21 -3.94 -21.74 -9.18
N ALA A 22 -2.63 -21.61 -8.96
CA ALA A 22 -2.02 -20.32 -8.64
C ALA A 22 -2.15 -19.29 -9.78
N ALA A 23 -2.00 -19.72 -11.04
CA ALA A 23 -2.07 -18.82 -12.19
C ALA A 23 -3.50 -18.33 -12.43
N LYS A 24 -4.49 -19.23 -12.29
CA LYS A 24 -5.92 -18.88 -12.37
C LYS A 24 -6.31 -17.92 -11.24
N LEU A 25 -5.85 -18.18 -10.02
CA LEU A 25 -6.12 -17.30 -8.87
C LEU A 25 -5.54 -15.90 -9.10
N SER A 26 -4.28 -15.82 -9.54
CA SER A 26 -3.62 -14.53 -9.82
C SER A 26 -4.37 -13.69 -10.87
N LYS A 27 -4.80 -14.32 -11.98
CA LYS A 27 -5.58 -13.63 -13.02
C LYS A 27 -6.95 -13.15 -12.51
N LEU A 28 -7.64 -13.99 -11.73
CA LEU A 28 -8.93 -13.64 -11.14
C LEU A 28 -8.78 -12.51 -10.13
N GLU A 29 -7.78 -12.60 -9.25
CA GLU A 29 -7.51 -11.59 -8.22
C GLU A 29 -7.23 -10.22 -8.83
N LEU A 30 -6.37 -10.16 -9.86
CA LEU A 30 -6.08 -8.92 -10.58
C LEU A 30 -7.33 -8.32 -11.24
N THR A 31 -8.20 -9.17 -11.79
CA THR A 31 -9.45 -8.73 -12.44
C THR A 31 -10.40 -8.09 -11.44
N HIS A 32 -10.63 -8.76 -10.29
CA HIS A 32 -11.46 -8.20 -9.22
C HIS A 32 -10.85 -6.95 -8.60
N TRP A 33 -9.54 -6.96 -8.35
CA TRP A 33 -8.85 -5.80 -7.78
C TRP A 33 -9.01 -4.56 -8.67
N ARG A 34 -8.83 -4.69 -10.00
CA ARG A 34 -9.02 -3.60 -10.97
C ARG A 34 -10.44 -3.04 -10.95
N HIS A 35 -11.45 -3.92 -10.88
CA HIS A 35 -12.83 -3.49 -10.77
C HIS A 35 -13.09 -2.75 -9.44
N ASN A 36 -12.64 -3.33 -8.34
CA ASN A 36 -12.90 -2.82 -7.00
C ASN A 36 -12.21 -1.48 -6.73
N VAL A 37 -10.97 -1.28 -7.20
CA VAL A 37 -10.24 -0.03 -7.00
C VAL A 37 -10.86 1.15 -7.78
N LEU A 38 -11.50 0.88 -8.93
CA LEU A 38 -12.27 1.90 -9.66
C LEU A 38 -13.55 2.31 -8.92
N ALA A 39 -14.18 1.37 -8.22
CA ALA A 39 -15.39 1.63 -7.43
C ALA A 39 -15.09 2.23 -6.04
N LEU A 40 -13.85 2.08 -5.54
CA LEU A 40 -13.45 2.49 -4.19
C LEU A 40 -13.80 3.96 -3.84
N PRO A 41 -13.60 4.97 -4.71
CA PRO A 41 -13.92 6.36 -4.37
C PRO A 41 -15.38 6.57 -3.94
N GLY A 42 -16.32 5.82 -4.53
CA GLY A 42 -17.74 5.89 -4.17
C GLY A 42 -18.08 5.24 -2.83
N LYS A 43 -17.15 4.50 -2.22
CA LYS A 43 -17.30 3.84 -0.92
C LYS A 43 -16.58 4.57 0.21
N LEU A 44 -15.73 5.54 -0.12
CA LEU A 44 -14.98 6.32 0.86
C LEU A 44 -15.84 7.45 1.43
N VAL A 45 -15.65 7.75 2.71
CA VAL A 45 -16.24 8.95 3.32
C VAL A 45 -15.58 10.22 2.77
N SER A 46 -16.31 11.33 2.79
CA SER A 46 -15.85 12.62 2.26
C SER A 46 -14.59 13.16 2.95
N GLN A 47 -14.46 12.95 4.27
CA GLN A 47 -13.30 13.34 5.05
C GLN A 47 -12.53 12.13 5.54
N LEU A 48 -11.41 11.84 4.89
CA LEU A 48 -10.57 10.70 5.21
C LEU A 48 -9.73 10.94 6.47
N LYS A 49 -9.62 9.91 7.31
CA LYS A 49 -8.67 9.83 8.41
C LYS A 49 -7.58 8.84 8.01
N PHE A 50 -6.35 9.32 7.81
CA PHE A 50 -5.20 8.49 7.48
C PHE A 50 -4.71 7.73 8.72
N ASN A 51 -5.39 6.62 9.03
CA ASN A 51 -5.11 5.73 10.15
C ASN A 51 -5.16 4.26 9.71
N LEU A 52 -4.86 3.34 10.63
CA LEU A 52 -4.83 1.91 10.34
C LEU A 52 -6.18 1.38 9.84
N ALA A 53 -7.29 1.91 10.38
CA ALA A 53 -8.63 1.55 9.94
C ALA A 53 -8.90 1.90 8.47
N LEU A 54 -8.44 3.05 7.98
CA LEU A 54 -8.52 3.38 6.55
C LEU A 54 -7.65 2.41 5.73
N TRP A 55 -6.47 2.06 6.21
CA TRP A 55 -5.58 1.13 5.51
C TRP A 55 -6.22 -0.26 5.37
N GLN A 56 -6.82 -0.78 6.44
CA GLN A 56 -7.59 -2.02 6.46
C GLN A 56 -8.84 -1.94 5.58
N LEU A 57 -9.55 -0.80 5.59
CA LEU A 57 -10.71 -0.57 4.75
C LEU A 57 -10.34 -0.64 3.26
N ILE A 58 -9.28 0.05 2.84
CA ILE A 58 -8.81 0.00 1.44
C ILE A 58 -8.52 -1.45 1.05
N HIS A 59 -7.83 -2.20 1.90
CA HIS A 59 -7.54 -3.61 1.62
C HIS A 59 -8.81 -4.45 1.52
N LYS A 60 -9.72 -4.30 2.48
CA LYS A 60 -11.03 -4.98 2.49
C LYS A 60 -11.81 -4.70 1.22
N GLU A 61 -11.93 -3.43 0.83
CA GLU A 61 -12.73 -3.03 -0.33
C GLU A 61 -12.11 -3.46 -1.66
N THR A 62 -10.77 -3.54 -1.74
CA THR A 62 -10.10 -3.91 -2.99
C THR A 62 -9.89 -5.42 -3.15
N PHE A 63 -9.71 -6.17 -2.06
CA PHE A 63 -9.43 -7.61 -2.09
C PHE A 63 -10.56 -8.50 -1.54
N GLY A 64 -11.58 -7.94 -0.89
CA GLY A 64 -12.62 -8.69 -0.18
C GLY A 64 -13.52 -9.54 -1.06
N THR A 65 -13.60 -9.27 -2.37
CA THR A 65 -14.28 -10.19 -3.30
C THR A 65 -13.54 -11.52 -3.43
N VAL A 66 -12.21 -11.52 -3.29
CA VAL A 66 -11.34 -12.67 -3.55
C VAL A 66 -11.00 -13.38 -2.26
N TYR A 67 -10.61 -12.63 -1.22
CA TYR A 67 -10.04 -13.19 -0.01
C TYR A 67 -10.96 -12.98 1.21
N PRO A 68 -11.28 -14.05 1.96
CA PRO A 68 -12.12 -13.96 3.15
C PRO A 68 -11.50 -13.14 4.28
N TRP A 69 -10.17 -13.06 4.32
CA TRP A 69 -9.39 -12.34 5.34
C TRP A 69 -9.09 -10.88 4.94
N ALA A 70 -9.69 -10.36 3.86
CA ALA A 70 -9.36 -9.03 3.38
C ALA A 70 -9.69 -7.94 4.42
N GLY A 71 -8.68 -7.15 4.79
CA GLY A 71 -8.77 -6.12 5.81
C GLY A 71 -8.26 -6.58 7.18
N GLU A 72 -8.01 -7.88 7.35
CA GLU A 72 -7.42 -8.43 8.57
C GLU A 72 -5.88 -8.31 8.54
N LEU A 73 -5.29 -7.95 9.67
CA LEU A 73 -3.84 -7.98 9.83
C LEU A 73 -3.36 -9.43 9.82
N ARG A 74 -2.24 -9.70 9.14
CA ARG A 74 -1.69 -11.06 9.09
C ARG A 74 -1.21 -11.51 10.45
N SER A 75 -1.34 -12.82 10.67
CA SER A 75 -0.92 -13.50 11.90
C SER A 75 0.33 -14.37 11.72
N VAL A 76 0.95 -14.34 10.53
CA VAL A 76 2.13 -15.13 10.17
C VAL A 76 3.28 -14.22 9.75
N MET A 77 4.51 -14.69 9.93
CA MET A 77 5.69 -14.04 9.36
C MET A 77 5.63 -14.14 7.83
N ILE A 78 6.05 -13.08 7.16
CA ILE A 78 6.26 -13.07 5.70
C ILE A 78 7.59 -12.42 5.38
N SER A 79 8.19 -12.87 4.29
CA SER A 79 9.37 -12.25 3.69
C SER A 79 9.23 -12.23 2.18
N LYS A 80 9.94 -11.31 1.55
CA LYS A 80 10.08 -11.24 0.10
C LYS A 80 11.56 -11.16 -0.24
N GLY A 81 12.11 -12.26 -0.77
CA GLY A 81 13.56 -12.42 -0.85
C GLY A 81 14.19 -12.34 0.54
N ASN A 82 15.15 -11.42 0.71
CA ASN A 82 15.85 -11.20 1.99
C ASN A 82 15.15 -10.20 2.93
N ALA A 83 14.07 -9.54 2.47
CA ALA A 83 13.33 -8.58 3.28
C ALA A 83 12.39 -9.31 4.24
N VAL A 84 12.71 -9.29 5.54
CA VAL A 84 11.82 -9.78 6.60
C VAL A 84 10.99 -8.60 7.10
N HIS A 85 9.68 -8.68 6.88
CA HIS A 85 8.75 -7.63 7.31
C HIS A 85 8.43 -7.72 8.81
N ALA A 86 7.72 -6.72 9.34
CA ALA A 86 7.39 -6.64 10.75
C ALA A 86 6.80 -7.94 11.30
N ALA A 87 7.19 -8.35 12.51
CA ALA A 87 6.55 -9.47 13.17
C ALA A 87 5.05 -9.17 13.39
N PRO A 88 4.12 -10.14 13.29
CA PRO A 88 2.68 -9.91 13.44
C PRO A 88 2.31 -9.06 14.66
N ARG A 89 2.89 -9.35 15.82
CA ARG A 89 2.68 -8.60 17.08
C ARG A 89 3.12 -7.13 17.03
N MET A 90 3.98 -6.77 16.09
CA MET A 90 4.52 -5.41 15.92
C MET A 90 3.80 -4.62 14.82
N ILE A 91 2.94 -5.26 14.02
CA ILE A 91 2.25 -4.59 12.89
C ILE A 91 1.45 -3.39 13.38
N GLU A 92 0.54 -3.60 14.33
CA GLU A 92 -0.33 -2.54 14.82
C GLU A 92 0.43 -1.45 15.61
N PRO A 93 1.34 -1.77 16.55
CA PRO A 93 2.16 -0.76 17.21
C PRO A 93 2.94 0.13 16.25
N TYR A 94 3.64 -0.45 15.27
CA TYR A 94 4.45 0.32 14.32
C TYR A 94 3.59 1.14 13.36
N ALA A 95 2.50 0.57 12.85
CA ALA A 95 1.58 1.30 11.99
C ALA A 95 0.97 2.51 12.72
N ASN A 96 0.49 2.31 13.95
CA ASN A 96 -0.10 3.39 14.74
C ASN A 96 0.91 4.49 15.06
N HIS A 97 2.16 4.13 15.40
CA HIS A 97 3.23 5.10 15.65
C HIS A 97 3.51 5.96 14.42
N LEU A 98 3.81 5.35 13.26
CA LEU A 98 4.11 6.09 12.03
C LEU A 98 2.92 6.94 11.54
N LEU A 99 1.69 6.44 11.69
CA LEU A 99 0.49 7.20 11.30
C LEU A 99 0.21 8.38 12.24
N GLN A 100 0.61 8.28 13.52
CA GLN A 100 0.59 9.42 14.44
C GLN A 100 1.66 10.46 14.08
N GLU A 101 2.86 10.03 13.70
CA GLU A 101 3.91 10.93 13.21
C GLU A 101 3.50 11.62 11.90
N LEU A 102 2.90 10.87 10.97
CA LEU A 102 2.35 11.43 9.72
C LEU A 102 1.27 12.49 10.01
N LYS A 103 0.41 12.24 11.00
CA LYS A 103 -0.58 13.22 11.46
C LYS A 103 0.09 14.45 12.07
N ALA A 104 1.11 14.28 12.91
CA ALA A 104 1.86 15.38 13.52
C ALA A 104 2.60 16.21 12.46
N ALA A 105 3.05 15.57 11.37
CA ALA A 105 3.59 16.22 10.18
C ALA A 105 2.52 16.86 9.27
N GLY A 106 1.28 17.05 9.76
CA GLY A 106 0.21 17.74 9.05
C GLY A 106 -0.34 16.99 7.82
N TYR A 107 -0.17 15.66 7.76
CA TYR A 107 -0.52 14.85 6.59
C TYR A 107 0.14 15.35 5.30
N LEU A 108 1.36 15.87 5.41
CA LEU A 108 2.16 16.40 4.29
C LEU A 108 1.55 17.60 3.56
N LYS A 109 0.53 18.26 4.13
CA LYS A 109 -0.11 19.43 3.54
C LYS A 109 0.77 20.68 3.63
N GLY A 110 0.65 21.54 2.62
CA GLY A 110 1.32 22.85 2.60
C GLY A 110 2.84 22.79 2.41
N LEU A 111 3.38 21.60 2.12
CA LEU A 111 4.79 21.42 1.77
C LEU A 111 5.01 21.79 0.32
N ASP A 112 6.18 22.35 0.02
CA ASP A 112 6.63 22.44 -1.37
C ASP A 112 6.94 21.05 -1.94
N ARG A 113 7.19 20.99 -3.25
CA ARG A 113 7.39 19.71 -3.95
C ARG A 113 8.56 18.92 -3.38
N GLU A 114 9.68 19.57 -3.07
CA GLU A 114 10.89 18.88 -2.60
C GLU A 114 10.69 18.36 -1.19
N GLN A 115 10.10 19.16 -0.31
CA GLN A 115 9.73 18.77 1.04
C GLN A 115 8.74 17.60 1.05
N PHE A 116 7.75 17.63 0.15
CA PHE A 116 6.81 16.52 -0.03
C PHE A 116 7.54 15.25 -0.48
N LEU A 117 8.44 15.35 -1.46
CA LEU A 117 9.21 14.19 -1.94
C LEU A 117 10.03 13.55 -0.82
N LEU A 118 10.75 14.35 -0.04
CA LEU A 118 11.59 13.86 1.06
C LEU A 118 10.75 13.18 2.16
N LYS A 119 9.72 13.87 2.68
CA LYS A 119 8.89 13.32 3.77
C LYS A 119 7.96 12.21 3.30
N GLY A 120 7.36 12.37 2.12
CA GLY A 120 6.42 11.41 1.54
C GLY A 120 7.07 10.08 1.20
N SER A 121 8.27 10.10 0.61
CA SER A 121 9.01 8.86 0.33
C SER A 121 9.47 8.16 1.61
N TYR A 122 9.90 8.91 2.63
CA TYR A 122 10.22 8.36 3.95
C TYR A 122 9.03 7.63 4.58
N PHE A 123 7.87 8.29 4.72
CA PHE A 123 6.69 7.62 5.27
C PHE A 123 6.23 6.44 4.42
N PHE A 124 6.37 6.52 3.09
CA PHE A 124 6.04 5.40 2.21
C PHE A 124 6.93 4.20 2.47
N GLU A 125 8.24 4.39 2.59
CA GLU A 125 9.21 3.35 2.91
C GLU A 125 8.93 2.68 4.25
N GLU A 126 8.77 3.48 5.31
CA GLU A 126 8.53 2.97 6.67
C GLU A 126 7.21 2.18 6.75
N LEU A 127 6.15 2.70 6.15
CA LEU A 127 4.87 1.97 6.07
C LEU A 127 4.98 0.75 5.15
N ASN A 128 5.75 0.82 4.06
CA ASN A 128 6.02 -0.33 3.21
C ASN A 128 6.74 -1.42 4.00
N ALA A 129 7.70 -1.12 4.88
CA ALA A 129 8.42 -2.14 5.65
C ALA A 129 7.50 -3.01 6.53
N ILE A 130 6.35 -2.49 6.96
CA ILE A 130 5.40 -3.21 7.83
C ILE A 130 4.77 -4.43 7.14
N HIS A 131 4.30 -4.27 5.89
CA HIS A 131 3.45 -5.24 5.18
C HIS A 131 2.35 -5.85 6.08
N PRO A 132 1.30 -5.10 6.44
CA PRO A 132 0.33 -5.51 7.45
C PRO A 132 -0.58 -6.69 7.02
N PHE A 133 -0.73 -6.96 5.73
CA PHE A 133 -1.66 -7.96 5.18
C PHE A 133 -0.93 -9.19 4.66
N ARG A 134 -1.66 -10.29 4.42
CA ARG A 134 -1.07 -11.53 3.90
C ARG A 134 -0.64 -11.42 2.42
N GLU A 135 -1.40 -10.72 1.61
CA GLU A 135 -1.14 -10.42 0.20
C GLU A 135 -1.79 -9.06 -0.11
N GLY A 136 -1.38 -8.36 -1.17
CA GLY A 136 -1.99 -7.09 -1.58
C GLY A 136 -1.39 -5.84 -0.92
N ASN A 137 -0.29 -5.96 -0.17
CA ASN A 137 0.34 -4.88 0.60
C ASN A 137 0.70 -3.66 -0.26
N THR A 138 1.54 -3.86 -1.30
CA THR A 138 1.99 -2.77 -2.19
C THR A 138 0.82 -2.05 -2.86
N ARG A 139 -0.15 -2.81 -3.39
CA ARG A 139 -1.33 -2.24 -4.06
C ARG A 139 -2.17 -1.41 -3.10
N THR A 140 -2.37 -1.89 -1.88
CA THR A 140 -3.11 -1.18 -0.84
C THR A 140 -2.38 0.10 -0.42
N LEU A 141 -1.07 0.03 -0.20
CA LEU A 141 -0.27 1.18 0.21
C LEU A 141 -0.20 2.26 -0.89
N LYS A 142 -0.06 1.86 -2.16
CA LYS A 142 -0.13 2.79 -3.31
C LYS A 142 -1.45 3.56 -3.34
N VAL A 143 -2.59 2.87 -3.12
CA VAL A 143 -3.91 3.53 -3.03
C VAL A 143 -3.98 4.49 -1.84
N PHE A 144 -3.52 4.07 -0.66
CA PHE A 144 -3.48 4.91 0.54
C PHE A 144 -2.68 6.19 0.29
N PHE A 145 -1.50 6.09 -0.33
CA PHE A 145 -0.66 7.24 -0.65
C PHE A 145 -1.22 8.09 -1.79
N SER A 146 -1.89 7.51 -2.79
CA SER A 146 -2.61 8.31 -3.80
C SER A 146 -3.69 9.19 -3.16
N LEU A 147 -4.41 8.69 -2.14
CA LEU A 147 -5.38 9.48 -1.38
C LEU A 147 -4.69 10.58 -0.54
N LEU A 148 -3.60 10.22 0.15
CA LEU A 148 -2.84 11.13 1.01
C LEU A 148 -2.24 12.29 0.21
N SER A 149 -1.52 11.98 -0.87
CA SER A 149 -0.89 12.95 -1.76
C SER A 149 -1.94 13.90 -2.35
N ARG A 150 -3.09 13.35 -2.77
CA ARG A 150 -4.17 14.18 -3.33
C ARG A 150 -4.66 15.19 -2.31
N GLN A 151 -4.83 14.80 -1.05
CA GLN A 151 -5.21 15.74 0.01
C GLN A 151 -4.14 16.81 0.32
N ALA A 152 -2.89 16.59 -0.12
CA ALA A 152 -1.78 17.53 -0.01
C ALA A 152 -1.55 18.37 -1.29
N GLY A 153 -2.39 18.23 -2.33
CA GLY A 153 -2.27 18.98 -3.58
C GLY A 153 -1.38 18.33 -4.64
N TYR A 154 -1.06 17.05 -4.46
CA TYR A 154 -0.26 16.27 -5.42
C TYR A 154 -0.96 14.99 -5.87
N GLU A 155 -0.59 14.47 -7.02
CA GLU A 155 -1.02 13.16 -7.49
C GLU A 155 0.23 12.31 -7.79
N ILE A 156 0.18 11.03 -7.43
CA ILE A 156 1.23 10.08 -7.78
C ILE A 156 0.73 9.22 -8.95
N ASP A 157 1.42 9.29 -10.08
CA ASP A 157 1.21 8.41 -11.23
C ASP A 157 2.06 7.15 -11.11
N TRP A 158 1.54 6.13 -10.41
CA TRP A 158 2.27 4.88 -10.21
C TRP A 158 2.49 4.09 -11.50
N ARG A 159 1.82 4.43 -12.61
CA ARG A 159 2.05 3.81 -13.92
C ARG A 159 3.42 4.17 -14.50
N LYS A 160 4.03 5.26 -14.01
CA LYS A 160 5.39 5.67 -14.37
C LYS A 160 6.45 4.88 -13.60
N VAL A 161 6.08 4.19 -12.52
CA VAL A 161 6.99 3.38 -11.71
C VAL A 161 6.89 1.93 -12.17
N SER A 162 7.94 1.43 -12.81
CA SER A 162 8.03 0.02 -13.18
C SER A 162 8.11 -0.89 -11.95
N GLU A 163 7.70 -2.15 -12.12
CA GLU A 163 7.84 -3.16 -11.06
C GLU A 163 9.31 -3.35 -10.66
N GLN A 164 10.22 -3.32 -11.63
CA GLN A 164 11.66 -3.44 -11.38
C GLN A 164 12.20 -2.31 -10.51
N GLN A 165 11.86 -1.04 -10.83
CA GLN A 165 12.25 0.11 -10.01
C GLN A 165 11.71 -0.01 -8.58
N TYR A 166 10.45 -0.43 -8.43
CA TYR A 166 9.85 -0.63 -7.10
C TYR A 166 10.59 -1.70 -6.30
N GLN A 167 10.86 -2.85 -6.91
CA GLN A 167 11.58 -3.96 -6.26
C GLN A 167 13.00 -3.54 -5.88
N GLN A 168 13.69 -2.75 -6.70
CA GLN A 168 15.02 -2.23 -6.37
C GLN A 168 14.99 -1.27 -5.17
N ALA A 169 14.02 -0.35 -5.14
CA ALA A 169 13.83 0.57 -4.01
C ALA A 169 13.51 -0.19 -2.72
N GLU A 170 12.62 -1.19 -2.80
CA GLU A 170 12.27 -2.06 -1.68
C GLU A 170 13.49 -2.86 -1.19
N GLN A 171 14.33 -3.42 -2.07
CA GLN A 171 15.54 -4.11 -1.63
C GLN A 171 16.54 -3.15 -0.95
N ALA A 172 16.70 -1.95 -1.49
CA ALA A 172 17.58 -0.93 -0.94
C ALA A 172 17.12 -0.43 0.44
N SER A 173 15.81 -0.40 0.73
CA SER A 173 15.31 0.03 2.05
C SER A 173 15.68 -0.93 3.18
N PHE A 174 15.93 -2.21 2.87
CA PHE A 174 16.40 -3.19 3.86
C PHE A 174 17.94 -3.32 3.91
N ALA A 175 18.67 -2.59 3.06
CA ALA A 175 20.13 -2.63 3.04
C ALA A 175 20.71 -1.78 4.19
N VAL A 176 21.66 -2.35 4.93
CA VAL A 176 22.33 -1.63 6.04
C VAL A 176 23.13 -0.45 5.48
N GLY A 177 23.02 0.71 6.13
CA GLY A 177 23.91 1.84 5.89
C GLY A 177 23.43 2.88 4.87
N ASN A 178 22.16 2.87 4.47
CA ASN A 178 21.61 3.99 3.70
C ASN A 178 21.64 5.28 4.55
N LYS A 179 22.48 6.24 4.16
CA LYS A 179 22.60 7.56 4.81
C LYS A 179 21.92 8.68 4.00
N GLY A 180 21.35 8.35 2.84
CA GLY A 180 20.69 9.29 1.95
C GLY A 180 19.18 9.36 2.17
N PRO A 181 18.45 10.09 1.31
CA PRO A 181 17.00 10.03 1.26
C PRO A 181 16.49 8.59 1.07
N SER A 182 15.20 8.39 1.32
CA SER A 182 14.51 7.13 1.05
C SER A 182 14.83 6.59 -0.34
N PRO A 183 15.08 5.28 -0.52
CA PRO A 183 15.21 4.68 -1.85
C PRO A 183 13.95 4.85 -2.73
N PHE A 184 12.80 5.18 -2.14
CA PHE A 184 11.56 5.51 -2.87
C PHE A 184 11.52 6.96 -3.37
N TYR A 185 12.41 7.84 -2.89
CA TYR A 185 12.50 9.23 -3.34
C TYR A 185 12.56 9.39 -4.87
N PRO A 186 13.46 8.69 -5.61
CA PRO A 186 13.53 8.83 -7.07
C PRO A 186 12.23 8.40 -7.77
N LEU A 187 11.56 7.36 -7.27
CA LEU A 187 10.27 6.90 -7.81
C LEU A 187 9.18 7.94 -7.60
N PHE A 188 9.11 8.53 -6.41
CA PHE A 188 8.20 9.63 -6.13
C PHE A 188 8.53 10.83 -7.03
N LYS A 189 9.80 11.17 -7.21
CA LYS A 189 10.22 12.30 -8.04
C LYS A 189 9.79 12.15 -9.50
N GLU A 190 9.81 10.93 -10.03
CA GLU A 190 9.34 10.58 -11.37
C GLU A 190 7.80 10.61 -11.47
N ALA A 191 7.09 10.13 -10.45
CA ALA A 191 5.65 9.93 -10.49
C ALA A 191 4.81 11.10 -9.97
N LEU A 192 5.38 12.03 -9.19
CA LEU A 192 4.65 13.09 -8.50
C LEU A 192 4.37 14.30 -9.40
N GLU A 193 3.09 14.60 -9.56
CA GLU A 193 2.55 15.73 -10.32
C GLU A 193 1.71 16.64 -9.41
N PRO A 194 1.73 17.98 -9.58
CA PRO A 194 0.78 18.84 -8.88
C PRO A 194 -0.64 18.56 -9.39
N VAL A 195 -1.64 18.68 -8.51
CA VAL A 195 -3.05 18.52 -8.90
C VAL A 195 -3.91 19.62 -8.28
N GLU A 196 -4.78 20.21 -9.09
CA GLU A 196 -5.81 21.11 -8.60
C GLU A 196 -6.98 20.32 -8.01
N LEU A 197 -7.28 20.58 -6.75
CA LEU A 197 -8.42 19.98 -6.06
C LEU A 197 -9.71 20.70 -6.47
N SER A 198 -10.30 20.28 -7.59
CA SER A 198 -11.66 20.73 -7.94
C SER A 198 -12.73 19.84 -7.29
N ILE A 199 -13.80 20.47 -6.80
CA ILE A 199 -14.93 19.81 -6.11
C ILE A 199 -15.66 18.80 -7.02
N LYS A 200 -15.49 18.89 -8.36
CA LYS A 200 -16.20 18.07 -9.35
C LYS A 200 -15.42 16.86 -9.88
N GLN A 201 -14.14 16.70 -9.53
CA GLN A 201 -13.35 15.58 -10.04
C GLN A 201 -13.52 14.34 -9.17
N SER A 202 -14.14 13.30 -9.73
CA SER A 202 -14.07 11.94 -9.18
C SER A 202 -12.61 11.50 -9.08
N ILE A 203 -12.20 10.94 -7.93
CA ILE A 203 -10.86 10.36 -7.77
C ILE A 203 -10.68 9.25 -8.80
N ARG A 204 -9.60 9.34 -9.60
CA ARG A 204 -9.18 8.28 -10.51
C ARG A 204 -7.75 7.91 -10.17
N PHE A 205 -7.55 6.72 -9.61
CA PHE A 205 -6.22 6.26 -9.25
C PHE A 205 -5.39 5.93 -10.50
N LYS A 206 -4.17 6.47 -10.56
CA LYS A 206 -3.16 6.14 -11.57
C LYS A 206 -2.27 5.03 -11.00
N LEU A 207 -2.70 3.78 -11.11
CA LEU A 207 -2.07 2.59 -10.49
C LEU A 207 -1.42 1.65 -11.51
#